data_AF-A0A8J6RRK7-F1
#
_entry.id   AF-A0A8J6RRK7-F1
#
_cell.length_a   1.000
_cell.length_b   1.000
_cell.length_c   1.000
_cell.angle_alpha   90.00
_cell.angle_beta   90.00
_cell.angle_gamma   90.00
#
_symmetry.space_group_name_H-M   'P 1'
#
loop_
_entity.id
_entity.type
_entity.pdbx_description
1 polymer ?
#
loop_
_entity_poly.entity_id
_entity_poly.type
_entity_poly.pdbx_seq_one_letter_code
_entity_poly.pdbx_strand_id
1 'polypeptide(L)'
;MVATLHFEHWSYKFTEDNLRYCSPNKSIKETKFKLCSAVTGATKVFETKSPIQINENFLLCANEAFPEAALADPLADIKIWDEWRSGARVFPYPGEYARLSINQQLGKKNSTSSIGVIGEIIAGILGQVLISPDVLVRVIGAWPDFIFSPTKNQNRYPFLEAKAFTPQAKSLLDSFFDIPRDEWGECLINAARQLTIDPFVKMWYSFTEIQEIRPTLRLSTKFFELDVPDERRDNHVFSAPDALVNGLAERAIQTGIFHLLKSRTFDFTLFINKNSSKQRKKAEQELINVSKEGIESVLNTIKYLDLVKVDRGKLQEGIIEQIKNLKLSESEADKEYLTSITSQDLIGEIDFVRRIGTQSIYKINIPYNKRGDIVKNWKPNFFEINLPYKHLDECDLWRCGGFLFFLCDGKKETIGKISQQILERVF
;
A
#
# COMPACT_ATOMS: atom_id res chain seq x y z
N MET A 1 23.79 4.07 -3.93
CA MET A 1 23.39 5.19 -3.04
C MET A 1 23.16 4.64 -1.66
N VAL A 2 23.82 5.16 -0.62
CA VAL A 2 23.55 4.72 0.76
C VAL A 2 22.38 5.52 1.32
N ALA A 3 21.34 4.81 1.77
CA ALA A 3 20.20 5.40 2.47
C ALA A 3 20.28 5.08 3.97
N THR A 4 20.07 6.08 4.82
CA THR A 4 20.00 5.89 6.27
C THR A 4 18.68 6.41 6.83
N LEU A 5 18.11 5.69 7.79
CA LEU A 5 16.85 6.02 8.43
C LEU A 5 17.03 6.13 9.94
N HIS A 6 16.67 7.28 10.51
CA HIS A 6 16.34 7.41 11.93
C HIS A 6 14.84 7.13 12.10
N PHE A 7 14.46 6.35 13.11
CA PHE A 7 13.08 5.92 13.27
C PHE A 7 12.60 6.04 14.71
N GLU A 8 11.40 6.58 14.88
CA GLU A 8 10.67 6.63 16.14
C GLU A 8 9.26 6.09 15.97
N HIS A 9 8.82 5.23 16.89
CA HIS A 9 7.43 4.76 16.97
C HIS A 9 6.80 5.32 18.23
N TRP A 10 5.63 5.95 18.06
CA TRP A 10 4.82 6.54 19.09
C TRP A 10 3.44 5.88 19.10
N SER A 11 2.87 5.67 20.28
CA SER A 11 1.53 5.12 20.45
C SER A 11 0.66 6.04 21.29
N TYR A 12 -0.59 6.23 20.87
CA TYR A 12 -1.58 7.00 21.60
C TYR A 12 -2.96 6.34 21.52
N LYS A 13 -3.66 6.30 22.67
CA LYS A 13 -5.05 5.85 22.74
C LYS A 13 -5.94 7.06 22.99
N PHE A 14 -6.84 7.35 22.05
CA PHE A 14 -7.84 8.40 22.20
C PHE A 14 -8.82 8.05 23.32
N THR A 15 -9.14 9.04 24.16
CA THR A 15 -10.23 8.93 25.14
C THR A 15 -11.57 9.28 24.49
N GLU A 16 -12.69 8.90 25.12
CA GLU A 16 -14.03 9.33 24.70
C GLU A 16 -14.15 10.85 24.57
N ASP A 17 -13.51 11.59 25.49
CA ASP A 17 -13.51 13.04 25.42
C ASP A 17 -12.80 13.55 24.17
N ASN A 18 -11.67 12.96 23.78
CA ASN A 18 -10.99 13.32 22.54
C ASN A 18 -11.89 13.11 21.32
N LEU A 19 -12.57 11.98 21.24
CA LEU A 19 -13.44 11.62 20.12
C LEU A 19 -14.68 12.54 20.03
N ARG A 20 -15.25 12.96 21.16
CA ARG A 20 -16.37 13.92 21.22
C ARG A 20 -16.01 15.31 20.64
N TYR A 21 -14.74 15.62 20.43
CA TYR A 21 -14.33 16.87 19.77
C TYR A 21 -14.46 16.83 18.24
N CYS A 22 -14.68 15.66 17.65
CA CYS A 22 -14.90 15.50 16.21
C CYS A 22 -16.37 15.66 15.78
N SER A 23 -17.25 16.12 16.69
CA SER A 23 -18.64 16.47 16.38
C SER A 23 -18.72 17.55 15.28
N PRO A 24 -19.69 17.47 14.34
CA PRO A 24 -19.88 18.47 13.29
C PRO A 24 -20.06 19.92 13.79
N ASN A 25 -20.41 20.09 15.07
CA ASN A 25 -20.76 21.38 15.66
C ASN A 25 -19.56 22.17 16.23
N LYS A 26 -18.34 21.63 16.15
CA LYS A 26 -17.13 22.28 16.68
C LYS A 26 -16.25 22.85 15.58
N SER A 27 -15.59 23.96 15.85
CA SER A 27 -14.69 24.58 14.86
C SER A 27 -13.47 23.69 14.60
N ILE A 28 -13.09 23.53 13.33
CA ILE A 28 -11.94 22.72 12.92
C ILE A 28 -10.66 23.17 13.66
N LYS A 29 -10.46 24.49 13.81
CA LYS A 29 -9.29 25.06 14.48
C LYS A 29 -9.22 24.65 15.96
N GLU A 30 -10.34 24.71 16.67
CA GLU A 30 -10.40 24.29 18.08
C GLU A 30 -10.17 22.78 18.22
N THR A 31 -10.77 21.98 17.34
CA THR A 31 -10.57 20.53 17.32
C THR A 31 -9.09 20.18 17.06
N LYS A 32 -8.44 20.79 16.06
CA LYS A 32 -7.01 20.61 15.80
C LYS A 32 -6.19 20.89 17.05
N PHE A 33 -6.38 22.05 17.68
CA PHE A 33 -5.62 22.44 18.87
C PHE A 33 -5.79 21.45 20.04
N LYS A 34 -7.02 21.02 20.33
CA LYS A 34 -7.30 20.07 21.41
C LYS A 34 -6.70 18.70 21.16
N LEU A 35 -6.82 18.17 19.94
CA LEU A 35 -6.25 16.86 19.60
C LEU A 35 -4.72 16.90 19.64
N CYS A 36 -4.08 17.92 19.06
CA CYS A 36 -2.62 18.06 19.14
C CYS A 36 -2.15 18.12 20.59
N SER A 37 -2.84 18.90 21.44
CA SER A 37 -2.52 19.00 22.87
C SER A 37 -2.65 17.65 23.58
N ALA A 38 -3.72 16.89 23.30
CA ALA A 38 -3.97 15.60 23.93
C ALA A 38 -2.90 14.55 23.59
N VAL A 39 -2.44 14.56 22.33
CA VAL A 39 -1.48 13.57 21.82
C VAL A 39 -0.05 13.84 22.27
N THR A 40 0.24 14.98 22.90
CA THR A 40 1.52 15.19 23.62
C THR A 40 1.74 14.15 24.72
N GLY A 41 0.66 13.51 25.22
CA GLY A 41 0.75 12.36 26.12
C GLY A 41 1.03 11.01 25.44
N ALA A 42 1.38 10.99 24.15
CA ALA A 42 1.75 9.76 23.46
C ALA A 42 3.00 9.11 24.06
N THR A 43 3.00 7.79 24.09
CA THR A 43 4.13 7.00 24.59
C THR A 43 5.07 6.70 23.44
N LYS A 44 6.35 7.07 23.58
CA LYS A 44 7.41 6.58 22.68
C LYS A 44 7.62 5.09 22.94
N VAL A 45 7.24 4.27 21.96
CA VAL A 45 7.34 2.80 22.03
C VAL A 45 8.74 2.35 21.66
N PHE A 46 9.34 2.98 20.65
CA PHE A 46 10.64 2.61 20.13
C PHE A 46 11.35 3.81 19.51
N GLU A 47 12.67 3.81 19.57
CA GLU A 47 13.55 4.76 18.90
C GLU A 47 14.87 4.09 18.54
N THR A 48 15.34 4.34 17.33
CA THR A 48 16.68 3.91 16.92
C THR A 48 17.75 4.74 17.62
N LYS A 49 18.71 4.08 18.29
CA LYS A 49 19.86 4.79 18.90
C LYS A 49 20.80 5.42 17.88
N SER A 50 20.86 4.88 16.67
CA SER A 50 21.66 5.38 15.56
C SER A 50 20.90 5.16 14.26
N PRO A 51 21.09 6.01 13.24
CA PRO A 51 20.50 5.78 11.92
C PRO A 51 20.87 4.40 11.39
N ILE A 52 19.88 3.65 10.92
CA ILE A 52 20.08 2.35 10.30
C ILE A 52 20.30 2.52 8.81
N GLN A 53 21.15 1.69 8.20
CA GLN A 53 21.29 1.66 6.75
C GLN A 53 20.18 0.81 6.14
N ILE A 54 19.57 1.32 5.08
CA ILE A 54 18.63 0.57 4.24
C ILE A 54 19.39 0.06 3.02
N ASN A 55 19.29 -1.25 2.78
CA ASN A 55 19.89 -1.93 1.65
C ASN A 55 19.32 -1.35 0.35
N GLU A 56 20.22 -0.97 -0.57
CA GLU A 56 19.84 -0.36 -1.84
C GLU A 56 18.97 -1.29 -2.69
N ASN A 57 19.25 -2.60 -2.69
CA ASN A 57 18.43 -3.58 -3.42
C ASN A 57 17.02 -3.66 -2.85
N PHE A 58 16.88 -3.58 -1.52
CA PHE A 58 15.57 -3.56 -0.90
C PHE A 58 14.81 -2.29 -1.28
N LEU A 59 15.47 -1.13 -1.20
CA LEU A 59 14.86 0.15 -1.55
C LEU A 59 14.43 0.18 -3.03
N LEU A 60 15.22 -0.39 -3.93
CA LEU A 60 14.89 -0.56 -5.34
C LEU A 60 13.67 -1.47 -5.54
N CYS A 61 13.59 -2.62 -4.86
CA CYS A 61 12.42 -3.49 -4.89
C CYS A 61 11.17 -2.79 -4.32
N ALA A 62 11.32 -2.08 -3.21
CA ALA A 62 10.25 -1.35 -2.53
C ALA A 62 9.69 -0.21 -3.38
N ASN A 63 10.54 0.45 -4.18
CA ASN A 63 10.16 1.44 -5.17
C ASN A 63 9.21 0.89 -6.25
N GLU A 64 9.29 -0.40 -6.57
CA GLU A 64 8.35 -1.02 -7.52
C GLU A 64 7.01 -1.40 -6.87
N ALA A 65 6.95 -1.46 -5.53
CA ALA A 65 5.86 -2.05 -4.78
C ALA A 65 4.99 -1.05 -4.00
N PHE A 66 5.52 0.12 -3.61
CA PHE A 66 4.87 1.03 -2.65
C PHE A 66 4.47 2.43 -3.15
N PRO A 67 4.96 2.96 -4.28
CA PRO A 67 4.46 4.20 -4.92
C PRO A 67 3.05 4.14 -5.55
N GLU A 68 2.11 4.93 -5.04
CA GLU A 68 0.66 4.92 -5.33
C GLU A 68 0.33 4.96 -6.84
N ALA A 69 1.08 5.78 -7.59
CA ALA A 69 1.01 5.87 -9.04
C ALA A 69 2.42 5.83 -9.62
N ALA A 70 2.74 4.70 -10.23
CA ALA A 70 4.01 4.39 -10.84
C ALA A 70 4.19 5.16 -12.17
N LEU A 71 4.42 6.46 -12.07
CA LEU A 71 4.75 7.37 -13.18
C LEU A 71 6.12 8.08 -12.97
N ALA A 72 6.79 7.91 -11.82
CA ALA A 72 8.06 8.57 -11.52
C ALA A 72 9.01 7.61 -10.78
N ASP A 73 10.31 7.67 -11.08
CA ASP A 73 11.37 6.98 -10.35
C ASP A 73 11.97 7.88 -9.29
N PRO A 74 11.40 7.93 -8.07
CA PRO A 74 11.91 8.84 -7.05
C PRO A 74 13.38 8.57 -6.72
N LEU A 75 13.87 7.33 -6.84
CA LEU A 75 15.28 7.01 -6.61
C LEU A 75 16.17 7.53 -7.75
N ALA A 76 15.71 7.48 -9.00
CA ALA A 76 16.40 8.14 -10.11
C ALA A 76 16.25 9.68 -10.05
N ASP A 77 15.12 10.20 -9.60
CA ASP A 77 14.85 11.63 -9.43
C ASP A 77 15.76 12.22 -8.35
N ILE A 78 15.94 11.53 -7.22
CA ILE A 78 16.92 11.86 -6.18
C ILE A 78 18.34 11.94 -6.78
N LYS A 79 18.68 11.06 -7.73
CA LYS A 79 19.98 11.09 -8.42
C LYS A 79 20.11 12.28 -9.38
N ILE A 80 19.08 13.06 -9.68
CA ILE A 80 19.18 14.29 -10.47
C ILE A 80 18.61 15.50 -9.71
N TRP A 81 18.51 15.39 -8.38
CA TRP A 81 17.88 16.39 -7.52
C TRP A 81 18.45 17.80 -7.67
N ASP A 82 19.76 17.93 -7.88
CA ASP A 82 20.39 19.25 -8.04
C ASP A 82 19.93 19.94 -9.34
N GLU A 83 19.64 19.16 -10.39
CA GLU A 83 19.06 19.66 -11.65
C GLU A 83 17.59 20.09 -11.45
N TRP A 84 16.85 19.40 -10.58
CA TRP A 84 15.49 19.81 -10.19
C TRP A 84 15.49 21.09 -9.34
N ARG A 85 16.30 21.13 -8.27
CA ARG A 85 16.37 22.26 -7.34
C ARG A 85 16.81 23.55 -8.04
N SER A 86 17.65 23.44 -9.06
CA SER A 86 18.11 24.57 -9.87
C SER A 86 17.13 25.00 -10.96
N GLY A 87 16.04 24.24 -11.18
CA GLY A 87 15.08 24.48 -12.26
C GLY A 87 15.59 24.06 -13.64
N ALA A 88 16.72 23.35 -13.73
CA ALA A 88 17.29 22.87 -14.99
C ALA A 88 16.49 21.72 -15.62
N ARG A 89 15.62 21.05 -14.85
CA ARG A 89 14.65 20.05 -15.32
C ARG A 89 13.26 20.26 -14.71
N VAL A 90 12.24 19.77 -15.42
CA VAL A 90 10.82 19.85 -15.02
C VAL A 90 10.28 18.47 -14.63
N PHE A 91 9.42 18.43 -13.61
CA PHE A 91 8.79 17.23 -13.04
C PHE A 91 7.37 17.00 -13.62
N PRO A 92 6.84 15.75 -13.72
CA PRO A 92 7.49 14.45 -13.47
C PRO A 92 8.42 14.02 -14.60
N TYR A 93 9.47 13.27 -14.27
CA TYR A 93 10.14 12.43 -15.25
C TYR A 93 9.35 11.12 -15.38
N PRO A 94 8.81 10.76 -16.56
CA PRO A 94 8.07 9.53 -16.73
C PRO A 94 9.02 8.33 -16.51
N GLY A 95 8.77 7.54 -15.47
CA GLY A 95 9.40 6.24 -15.29
C GLY A 95 8.50 5.12 -15.81
N GLU A 96 9.09 4.06 -16.36
CA GLU A 96 8.37 2.82 -16.70
C GLU A 96 8.28 1.92 -15.47
N TYR A 97 7.07 1.54 -15.09
CA TYR A 97 6.79 0.76 -13.89
C TYR A 97 5.78 -0.35 -14.12
N ALA A 98 5.95 -1.48 -13.41
CA ALA A 98 4.93 -2.51 -13.36
C ALA A 98 3.73 -2.05 -12.53
N ARG A 99 2.55 -1.98 -13.15
CA ARG A 99 1.29 -1.74 -12.42
C ARG A 99 1.04 -2.89 -11.45
N LEU A 100 0.87 -2.57 -10.17
CA LEU A 100 0.57 -3.53 -9.09
C LEU A 100 -0.91 -3.95 -9.05
N SER A 101 -1.51 -4.28 -10.19
CA SER A 101 -2.91 -4.74 -10.24
C SER A 101 -3.91 -3.75 -9.63
N ILE A 102 -4.00 -2.52 -10.17
CA ILE A 102 -5.02 -1.53 -9.73
C ILE A 102 -5.75 -0.96 -10.96
N ASN A 103 -7.09 -0.91 -10.89
CA ASN A 103 -8.04 -0.90 -12.02
C ASN A 103 -7.98 0.30 -12.94
N GLN A 104 -7.42 1.39 -12.47
CA GLN A 104 -7.29 2.63 -13.20
C GLN A 104 -6.25 3.44 -12.43
N GLN A 105 -5.06 3.61 -12.99
CA GLN A 105 -4.43 4.91 -12.80
C GLN A 105 -5.27 5.87 -13.64
N LEU A 106 -6.36 6.40 -13.07
CA LEU A 106 -6.79 7.73 -13.45
C LEU A 106 -5.50 8.54 -13.41
N GLY A 107 -5.10 9.17 -14.51
CA GLY A 107 -3.94 10.05 -14.53
C GLY A 107 -4.13 11.02 -13.38
N LYS A 108 -3.46 10.76 -12.25
CA LYS A 108 -3.53 11.65 -11.10
C LYS A 108 -2.93 12.94 -11.63
N LYS A 109 -3.43 14.08 -11.15
CA LYS A 109 -2.61 15.30 -11.18
C LYS A 109 -1.26 14.87 -10.61
N ASN A 110 -0.24 14.85 -11.46
CA ASN A 110 1.12 14.42 -11.15
C ASN A 110 1.44 14.78 -9.70
N SER A 111 1.91 13.81 -8.88
CA SER A 111 2.42 14.15 -7.54
C SER A 111 3.33 15.34 -7.74
N THR A 112 3.10 16.49 -7.11
CA THR A 112 3.91 17.67 -7.44
C THR A 112 5.37 17.53 -6.97
N SER A 113 5.73 16.42 -6.32
CA SER A 113 7.08 16.14 -5.85
C SER A 113 7.38 14.63 -5.66
N SER A 114 8.63 14.22 -5.91
CA SER A 114 9.16 12.88 -5.57
C SER A 114 9.24 12.64 -4.05
N ILE A 115 9.08 13.69 -3.22
CA ILE A 115 9.14 13.64 -1.75
C ILE A 115 8.01 12.77 -1.19
N GLY A 116 6.77 12.99 -1.64
CA GLY A 116 5.60 12.22 -1.19
C GLY A 116 5.77 10.72 -1.45
N VAL A 117 6.27 10.38 -2.64
CA VAL A 117 6.51 8.99 -3.05
C VAL A 117 7.56 8.30 -2.17
N ILE A 118 8.65 8.99 -1.80
CA ILE A 118 9.63 8.44 -0.85
C ILE A 118 8.96 8.16 0.51
N GLY A 119 8.08 9.05 0.95
CA GLY A 119 7.26 8.83 2.15
C GLY A 119 6.45 7.54 2.09
N GLU A 120 5.78 7.29 0.97
CA GLU A 120 5.00 6.07 0.74
C GLU A 120 5.86 4.81 0.74
N ILE A 121 7.04 4.86 0.08
CA ILE A 121 7.99 3.73 0.07
C ILE A 121 8.42 3.38 1.50
N ILE A 122 8.83 4.38 2.27
CA ILE A 122 9.30 4.19 3.64
C ILE A 122 8.15 3.74 4.54
N ALA A 123 6.96 4.31 4.39
CA ALA A 123 5.76 3.89 5.10
C ALA A 123 5.41 2.42 4.81
N GLY A 124 5.47 2.00 3.54
CA GLY A 124 5.23 0.62 3.12
C GLY A 124 6.23 -0.36 3.73
N ILE A 125 7.53 -0.03 3.68
CA ILE A 125 8.60 -0.83 4.32
C ILE A 125 8.34 -0.97 5.83
N LEU A 126 8.12 0.15 6.53
CA LEU A 126 7.90 0.16 7.97
C LEU A 126 6.62 -0.57 8.36
N GLY A 127 5.53 -0.36 7.61
CA GLY A 127 4.26 -1.05 7.80
C GLY A 127 4.42 -2.57 7.68
N GLN A 128 5.19 -3.04 6.69
CA GLN A 128 5.44 -4.48 6.52
C GLN A 128 6.23 -5.14 7.66
N VAL A 129 7.02 -4.34 8.39
CA VAL A 129 7.89 -4.79 9.47
C VAL A 129 7.24 -4.63 10.84
N LEU A 130 6.37 -3.63 11.02
CA LEU A 130 5.80 -3.28 12.32
C LEU A 130 4.31 -3.57 12.45
N ILE A 131 3.55 -3.46 11.35
CA ILE A 131 2.09 -3.59 11.36
C ILE A 131 1.69 -5.01 10.97
N SER A 132 2.03 -5.41 9.75
CA SER A 132 1.63 -6.70 9.21
C SER A 132 2.41 -6.99 7.94
N PRO A 133 2.73 -8.26 7.65
CA PRO A 133 3.50 -8.58 6.47
C PRO A 133 2.71 -8.30 5.17
N ASP A 134 1.39 -8.36 5.20
CA ASP A 134 0.57 -8.32 3.98
C ASP A 134 -0.26 -7.04 3.88
N VAL A 135 -0.17 -6.38 2.73
CA VAL A 135 -1.02 -5.25 2.36
C VAL A 135 -2.25 -5.84 1.68
N LEU A 136 -3.43 -5.66 2.28
CA LEU A 136 -4.68 -6.18 1.73
C LEU A 136 -5.19 -5.31 0.58
N VAL A 137 -5.21 -4.01 0.82
CA VAL A 137 -5.71 -3.02 -0.12
C VAL A 137 -4.77 -1.84 -0.08
N ARG A 138 -4.50 -1.31 -1.27
CA ARG A 138 -3.84 -0.04 -1.46
C ARG A 138 -4.84 0.90 -2.08
N VAL A 139 -5.16 2.00 -1.42
CA VAL A 139 -6.17 2.92 -1.91
C VAL A 139 -5.48 3.98 -2.77
N ILE A 140 -5.93 4.14 -4.02
CA ILE A 140 -5.42 5.20 -4.90
C ILE A 140 -6.35 6.41 -4.81
N GLY A 141 -5.76 7.59 -4.63
CA GLY A 141 -6.44 8.89 -4.67
C GLY A 141 -7.27 9.19 -3.45
N ALA A 142 -7.27 8.30 -2.46
CA ALA A 142 -8.04 8.43 -1.25
C ALA A 142 -7.27 7.84 -0.06
N TRP A 143 -7.57 8.40 1.11
CA TRP A 143 -7.07 7.91 2.38
C TRP A 143 -7.81 6.63 2.80
N PRO A 144 -7.13 5.64 3.40
CA PRO A 144 -5.68 5.58 3.70
C PRO A 144 -4.83 5.00 2.55
N ASP A 145 -3.54 5.36 2.43
CA ASP A 145 -2.64 4.79 1.42
C ASP A 145 -2.56 3.26 1.43
N PHE A 146 -2.44 2.65 2.63
CA PHE A 146 -2.34 1.21 2.81
C PHE A 146 -3.32 0.69 3.87
N ILE A 147 -4.01 -0.40 3.55
CA ILE A 147 -4.79 -1.19 4.50
C ILE A 147 -4.10 -2.54 4.66
N PHE A 148 -3.60 -2.79 5.86
CA PHE A 148 -2.86 -4.01 6.18
C PHE A 148 -3.79 -5.14 6.64
N SER A 149 -3.27 -6.37 6.56
CA SER A 149 -3.97 -7.53 7.11
C SER A 149 -3.95 -7.49 8.63
N PRO A 150 -5.08 -7.69 9.32
CA PRO A 150 -5.10 -7.84 10.76
C PRO A 150 -4.27 -9.06 11.17
N THR A 151 -3.44 -8.89 12.21
CA THR A 151 -2.66 -10.00 12.77
C THR A 151 -3.50 -10.77 13.78
N LYS A 152 -3.13 -12.02 14.11
CA LYS A 152 -3.90 -12.92 14.99
C LYS A 152 -4.32 -12.30 16.34
N ASN A 153 -3.58 -11.31 16.83
CA ASN A 153 -3.81 -10.67 18.13
C ASN A 153 -4.45 -9.27 18.01
N GLN A 154 -4.70 -8.80 16.78
CA GLN A 154 -5.27 -7.50 16.50
C GLN A 154 -6.47 -7.70 15.59
N ASN A 155 -7.66 -7.87 16.18
CA ASN A 155 -8.94 -7.88 15.46
C ASN A 155 -9.30 -6.47 14.94
N ARG A 156 -8.33 -5.79 14.32
CA ARG A 156 -8.45 -4.42 13.81
C ARG A 156 -7.73 -4.30 12.48
N TYR A 157 -8.35 -3.64 11.51
CA TYR A 157 -7.72 -3.31 10.25
C TYR A 157 -6.79 -2.11 10.42
N PRO A 158 -5.49 -2.26 10.19
CA PRO A 158 -4.56 -1.15 10.29
C PRO A 158 -4.60 -0.31 9.00
N PHE A 159 -4.95 0.96 9.15
CA PHE A 159 -5.00 1.96 8.10
C PHE A 159 -3.74 2.82 8.21
N LEU A 160 -2.85 2.78 7.23
CA LEU A 160 -1.61 3.55 7.21
C LEU A 160 -1.67 4.65 6.15
N GLU A 161 -1.42 5.87 6.58
CA GLU A 161 -1.23 7.04 5.74
C GLU A 161 0.22 7.52 5.81
N ALA A 162 0.79 7.88 4.66
CA ALA A 162 2.14 8.43 4.52
C ALA A 162 2.11 9.94 4.28
N LYS A 163 3.02 10.65 4.95
CA LYS A 163 3.34 12.06 4.74
C LYS A 163 4.85 12.21 4.67
N ALA A 164 5.33 13.07 3.79
CA ALA A 164 6.75 13.39 3.69
C ALA A 164 6.98 14.87 3.46
N PHE A 165 8.10 15.38 3.98
CA PHE A 165 8.46 16.79 3.93
C PHE A 165 9.98 17.00 3.96
N THR A 166 10.43 18.22 3.68
CA THR A 166 11.85 18.63 3.71
C THR A 166 12.13 19.61 4.86
N PRO A 167 13.40 19.81 5.25
CA PRO A 167 13.79 20.74 6.31
C PRO A 167 13.32 22.19 6.14
N GLN A 168 13.00 22.65 4.92
CA GLN A 168 12.47 24.00 4.73
C GLN A 168 11.08 24.19 5.36
N ALA A 169 10.34 23.11 5.59
CA ALA A 169 9.07 23.13 6.33
C ALA A 169 9.25 23.35 7.86
N LYS A 170 10.49 23.44 8.37
CA LYS A 170 10.80 23.50 9.81
C LYS A 170 10.15 24.67 10.56
N SER A 171 9.87 25.78 9.88
CA SER A 171 9.27 26.97 10.51
C SER A 171 7.82 26.78 10.96
N LEU A 172 7.14 25.70 10.54
CA LEU A 172 5.73 25.41 10.84
C LEU A 172 5.53 24.06 11.58
N LEU A 173 6.57 23.55 12.23
CA LEU A 173 6.47 22.28 12.94
C LEU A 173 5.70 22.40 14.26
N ASP A 174 5.09 21.29 14.63
CA ASP A 174 4.73 20.98 15.99
C ASP A 174 6.00 20.89 16.83
N SER A 175 6.04 21.60 17.96
CA SER A 175 7.24 21.72 18.79
C SER A 175 7.54 20.47 19.60
N PHE A 176 6.60 19.53 19.72
CA PHE A 176 6.79 18.33 20.51
C PHE A 176 7.32 17.19 19.63
N PHE A 177 6.75 17.02 18.44
CA PHE A 177 7.11 15.92 17.54
C PHE A 177 8.00 16.34 16.36
N ASP A 178 8.33 17.62 16.16
CA ASP A 178 9.08 18.10 14.99
C ASP A 178 8.47 17.63 13.65
N ILE A 179 7.14 17.66 13.53
CA ILE A 179 6.39 17.34 12.30
C ILE A 179 5.51 18.53 11.88
N PRO A 180 5.18 18.70 10.59
CA PRO A 180 4.34 19.81 10.13
C PRO A 180 3.01 19.88 10.90
N ARG A 181 2.75 21.02 11.56
CA ARG A 181 1.67 21.14 12.56
C ARG A 181 0.29 21.03 11.93
N ASP A 182 0.10 21.64 10.77
CA ASP A 182 -1.20 21.68 10.11
C ASP A 182 -1.60 20.29 9.58
N GLU A 183 -0.65 19.60 8.94
CA GLU A 183 -0.79 18.24 8.45
C GLU A 183 -1.02 17.26 9.60
N TRP A 184 -0.28 17.41 10.71
CA TRP A 184 -0.49 16.59 11.90
C TRP A 184 -1.89 16.78 12.48
N GLY A 185 -2.34 18.02 12.63
CA GLY A 185 -3.68 18.33 13.12
C GLY A 185 -4.79 17.75 12.24
N GLU A 186 -4.60 17.73 10.91
CA GLU A 186 -5.56 17.10 9.98
C GLU A 186 -5.58 15.58 10.11
N CYS A 187 -4.41 14.96 10.21
CA CYS A 187 -4.28 13.52 10.44
C CYS A 187 -4.98 13.12 11.74
N LEU A 188 -4.80 13.88 12.81
CA LEU A 188 -5.47 13.63 14.08
C LEU A 188 -7.00 13.74 13.99
N ILE A 189 -7.51 14.74 13.26
CA ILE A 189 -8.97 14.87 13.03
C ILE A 189 -9.50 13.67 12.25
N ASN A 190 -8.83 13.28 11.18
CA ASN A 190 -9.23 12.15 10.34
C ASN A 190 -9.20 10.85 11.14
N ALA A 191 -8.13 10.65 11.93
CA ALA A 191 -8.00 9.50 12.82
C ALA A 191 -9.14 9.42 13.82
N ALA A 192 -9.40 10.52 14.55
CA ALA A 192 -10.44 10.56 15.56
C ALA A 192 -11.84 10.37 14.95
N ARG A 193 -12.11 10.92 13.75
CA ARG A 193 -13.36 10.66 13.02
C ARG A 193 -13.51 9.20 12.65
N GLN A 194 -12.49 8.58 12.07
CA GLN A 194 -12.55 7.18 11.66
C GLN A 194 -12.72 6.26 12.86
N LEU A 195 -11.94 6.46 13.91
CA LEU A 195 -12.03 5.69 15.15
C LEU A 195 -13.36 5.92 15.90
N THR A 196 -14.04 7.05 15.65
CA THR A 196 -15.40 7.28 16.16
C THR A 196 -16.42 6.44 15.41
N ILE A 197 -16.29 6.33 14.08
CA ILE A 197 -17.21 5.61 13.20
C ILE A 197 -17.02 4.10 13.34
N ASP A 198 -15.76 3.64 13.39
CA ASP A 198 -15.43 2.23 13.35
C ASP A 198 -14.32 1.90 14.39
N PRO A 199 -14.66 1.23 15.50
CA PRO A 199 -13.69 0.84 16.52
C PRO A 199 -12.88 -0.41 16.13
N PHE A 200 -13.13 -1.01 14.97
CA PHE A 200 -12.34 -2.10 14.39
C PHE A 200 -11.27 -1.61 13.40
N VAL A 201 -11.09 -0.30 13.26
CA VAL A 201 -9.94 0.28 12.57
C VAL A 201 -8.88 0.68 13.59
N LYS A 202 -7.61 0.55 13.21
CA LYS A 202 -6.47 1.14 13.90
C LYS A 202 -5.77 2.08 12.96
N MET A 203 -5.49 3.30 13.41
CA MET A 203 -4.91 4.33 12.55
C MET A 203 -3.40 4.40 12.70
N TRP A 204 -2.70 4.46 11.59
CA TRP A 204 -1.25 4.61 11.53
C TRP A 204 -0.89 5.80 10.63
N TYR A 205 0.12 6.56 11.06
CA TYR A 205 0.68 7.64 10.26
C TYR A 205 2.20 7.54 10.19
N SER A 206 2.75 7.69 8.99
CA SER A 206 4.18 7.82 8.75
C SER A 206 4.52 9.24 8.35
N PHE A 207 5.31 9.94 9.16
CA PHE A 207 5.84 11.26 8.84
C PHE A 207 7.33 11.16 8.55
N THR A 208 7.71 11.22 7.28
CA THR A 208 9.10 11.07 6.82
C THR A 208 9.71 12.43 6.46
N GLU A 209 10.67 12.88 7.25
CA GLU A 209 11.53 14.02 6.93
C GLU A 209 12.68 13.57 6.04
N ILE A 210 12.82 14.16 4.86
CA ILE A 210 13.98 13.97 3.99
C ILE A 210 15.04 15.00 4.35
N GLN A 211 15.95 14.64 5.25
CA GLN A 211 16.96 15.54 5.81
C GLN A 211 18.03 15.90 4.77
N GLU A 212 18.46 14.90 4.00
CA GLU A 212 19.53 15.04 3.02
C GLU A 212 19.28 14.07 1.87
N ILE A 213 19.54 14.50 0.64
CA ILE A 213 19.38 13.69 -0.58
C ILE A 213 20.74 13.26 -1.13
N ARG A 214 21.73 14.17 -1.09
CA ARG A 214 23.10 13.94 -1.57
C ARG A 214 24.11 14.46 -0.54
N PRO A 215 25.24 13.74 -0.31
CA PRO A 215 25.71 12.55 -1.04
C PRO A 215 25.06 11.22 -0.61
N THR A 216 24.34 11.22 0.51
CA THR A 216 23.60 10.06 1.05
C THR A 216 22.17 10.45 1.34
N LEU A 217 21.22 9.55 1.07
CA LEU A 217 19.81 9.77 1.38
C LEU A 217 19.59 9.59 2.90
N ARG A 218 19.40 10.67 3.63
CA ARG A 218 19.14 10.63 5.08
C ARG A 218 17.70 10.99 5.38
N LEU A 219 17.05 10.08 6.09
CA LEU A 219 15.64 10.12 6.40
C LEU A 219 15.45 10.07 7.91
N SER A 220 14.44 10.78 8.41
CA SER A 220 13.95 10.61 9.77
C SER A 220 12.45 10.39 9.72
N THR A 221 11.98 9.24 10.20
CA THR A 221 10.56 8.90 10.17
C THR A 221 10.00 8.77 11.58
N LYS A 222 8.91 9.49 11.83
CA LYS A 222 8.07 9.30 13.02
C LYS A 222 6.82 8.54 12.63
N PHE A 223 6.55 7.45 13.33
CA PHE A 223 5.48 6.51 13.04
C PHE A 223 4.51 6.49 14.22
N PHE A 224 3.27 6.85 13.97
CA PHE A 224 2.27 7.01 15.01
C PHE A 224 1.23 5.91 14.91
N GLU A 225 1.03 5.18 15.99
CA GLU A 225 -0.07 4.26 16.22
C GLU A 225 -1.14 4.97 17.03
N LEU A 226 -2.32 5.16 16.43
CA LEU A 226 -3.46 5.83 17.04
C LEU A 226 -4.63 4.86 17.14
N ASP A 227 -5.16 4.73 18.36
CA ASP A 227 -6.13 3.69 18.67
C ASP A 227 -7.20 4.15 19.67
N VAL A 228 -8.17 3.28 19.95
CA VAL A 228 -9.20 3.46 20.98
C VAL A 228 -9.18 2.32 22.01
N PRO A 229 -9.74 2.54 23.21
CA PRO A 229 -9.91 1.50 24.22
C PRO A 229 -10.74 0.31 23.71
N ASP A 230 -10.53 -0.84 24.33
CA ASP A 230 -11.07 -2.11 23.85
C ASP A 230 -12.57 -2.23 24.06
N GLU A 231 -13.04 -1.62 25.14
CA GLU A 231 -14.41 -1.61 25.62
C GLU A 231 -15.38 -0.97 24.62
N ARG A 232 -14.90 -0.11 23.71
CA ARG A 232 -15.76 0.47 22.66
C ARG A 232 -16.30 -0.60 21.71
N ARG A 233 -15.58 -1.71 21.53
CA ARG A 233 -15.99 -2.78 20.60
C ARG A 233 -17.07 -3.69 21.16
N ASP A 234 -17.20 -3.78 22.48
CA ASP A 234 -18.17 -4.69 23.13
C ASP A 234 -19.61 -4.40 22.70
N ASN A 235 -19.89 -3.16 22.26
CA ASN A 235 -21.20 -2.71 21.81
C ASN A 235 -21.33 -2.59 20.27
N HIS A 236 -20.30 -2.93 19.49
CA HIS A 236 -20.31 -2.78 18.03
C HIS A 236 -20.34 -4.13 17.33
N VAL A 237 -21.21 -4.25 16.33
CA VAL A 237 -21.19 -5.40 15.42
C VAL A 237 -19.98 -5.25 14.51
N PHE A 238 -19.15 -6.28 14.47
CA PHE A 238 -18.01 -6.30 13.56
C PHE A 238 -18.46 -6.18 12.11
N SER A 239 -17.82 -5.28 11.36
CA SER A 239 -17.93 -5.23 9.91
C SER A 239 -16.67 -4.68 9.28
N ALA A 240 -16.35 -5.15 8.07
CA ALA A 240 -15.27 -4.66 7.26
C ALA A 240 -15.51 -3.19 6.85
N PRO A 241 -14.50 -2.32 6.96
CA PRO A 241 -14.59 -0.94 6.48
C PRO A 241 -14.86 -0.87 4.98
N ASP A 242 -15.62 0.12 4.54
CA ASP A 242 -16.00 0.28 3.12
C ASP A 242 -14.78 0.39 2.18
N ALA A 243 -13.73 1.09 2.61
CA ALA A 243 -12.48 1.20 1.84
C ALA A 243 -11.84 -0.18 1.59
N LEU A 244 -11.89 -1.07 2.57
CA LEU A 244 -11.41 -2.44 2.43
C LEU A 244 -12.32 -3.25 1.50
N VAL A 245 -13.64 -3.17 1.69
CA VAL A 245 -14.62 -3.88 0.85
C VAL A 245 -14.45 -3.49 -0.61
N ASN A 246 -14.32 -2.18 -0.88
CA ASN A 246 -14.14 -1.66 -2.22
C ASN A 246 -12.85 -2.14 -2.88
N GLY A 247 -11.73 -2.09 -2.17
CA GLY A 247 -10.45 -2.58 -2.71
C GLY A 247 -10.42 -4.10 -2.92
N LEU A 248 -11.04 -4.87 -2.03
CA LEU A 248 -11.15 -6.32 -2.22
C LEU A 248 -12.09 -6.69 -3.38
N ALA A 249 -13.19 -5.95 -3.55
CA ALA A 249 -14.09 -6.10 -4.69
C ALA A 249 -13.35 -5.82 -6.01
N GLU A 250 -12.55 -4.76 -6.03
CA GLU A 250 -11.72 -4.37 -7.17
C GLU A 250 -10.77 -5.51 -7.59
N ARG A 251 -10.07 -6.09 -6.63
CA ARG A 251 -9.17 -7.24 -6.86
C ARG A 251 -9.90 -8.49 -7.35
N ALA A 252 -11.09 -8.77 -6.81
CA ALA A 252 -11.91 -9.89 -7.26
C ALA A 252 -12.37 -9.70 -8.71
N ILE A 253 -12.72 -8.47 -9.10
CA ILE A 253 -13.07 -8.12 -10.48
C ILE A 253 -11.89 -8.34 -11.42
N GLN A 254 -10.68 -7.92 -11.04
CA GLN A 254 -9.47 -8.15 -11.84
C GLN A 254 -9.20 -9.64 -12.06
N THR A 255 -9.31 -10.44 -11.00
CA THR A 255 -9.18 -11.90 -11.09
C THR A 255 -10.22 -12.47 -12.06
N GLY A 256 -11.47 -11.97 -12.00
CA GLY A 256 -12.53 -12.35 -12.93
C GLY A 256 -12.22 -11.98 -14.38
N ILE A 257 -11.71 -10.76 -14.62
CA ILE A 257 -11.29 -10.29 -15.94
C ILE A 257 -10.18 -11.19 -16.49
N PHE A 258 -9.17 -11.51 -15.67
CA PHE A 258 -8.07 -12.39 -16.06
C PHE A 258 -8.59 -13.75 -16.55
N HIS A 259 -9.46 -14.39 -15.78
CA HIS A 259 -10.02 -15.70 -16.15
C HIS A 259 -10.78 -15.65 -17.47
N LEU A 260 -11.59 -14.61 -17.69
CA LEU A 260 -12.37 -14.41 -18.90
C LEU A 260 -11.51 -14.10 -20.13
N LEU A 261 -10.40 -13.36 -19.95
CA LEU A 261 -9.43 -13.12 -21.02
C LEU A 261 -8.69 -14.41 -21.39
N LYS A 262 -8.28 -15.20 -20.39
CA LYS A 262 -7.57 -16.48 -20.61
C LYS A 262 -8.43 -17.51 -21.34
N SER A 263 -9.72 -17.57 -21.05
CA SER A 263 -10.65 -18.47 -21.73
C SER A 263 -10.98 -18.03 -23.16
N ARG A 264 -10.64 -16.79 -23.56
CA ARG A 264 -11.02 -16.16 -24.85
C ARG A 264 -12.53 -16.18 -25.12
N THR A 265 -13.36 -16.33 -24.08
CA THR A 265 -14.81 -16.45 -24.23
C THR A 265 -15.55 -15.13 -24.08
N PHE A 266 -14.83 -14.04 -23.78
CA PHE A 266 -15.44 -12.79 -23.34
C PHE A 266 -15.03 -11.58 -24.19
N ASP A 267 -16.02 -10.78 -24.58
CA ASP A 267 -15.84 -9.57 -25.37
C ASP A 267 -15.94 -8.32 -24.49
N PHE A 268 -14.79 -7.76 -24.12
CA PHE A 268 -14.71 -6.54 -23.30
C PHE A 268 -15.13 -5.27 -24.05
N THR A 269 -15.24 -5.30 -25.38
CA THR A 269 -15.73 -4.15 -26.14
C THR A 269 -17.17 -3.78 -25.79
N LEU A 270 -17.93 -4.72 -25.22
CA LEU A 270 -19.29 -4.50 -24.70
C LEU A 270 -19.35 -3.49 -23.55
N PHE A 271 -18.23 -3.22 -22.86
CA PHE A 271 -18.13 -2.22 -21.79
C PHE A 271 -17.76 -0.82 -22.30
N ILE A 272 -17.39 -0.69 -23.58
CA ILE A 272 -17.07 0.58 -24.25
C ILE A 272 -18.37 1.30 -24.68
N ASN A 273 -19.38 0.53 -25.11
CA ASN A 273 -20.64 1.09 -25.59
C ASN A 273 -21.62 1.44 -24.45
N LYS A 274 -22.12 2.69 -24.47
CA LYS A 274 -23.02 3.25 -23.43
C LYS A 274 -24.45 2.70 -23.47
N ASN A 275 -24.88 2.08 -24.56
CA ASN A 275 -26.24 1.55 -24.65
C ASN A 275 -26.34 0.22 -23.91
N SER A 276 -27.33 0.09 -23.02
CA SER A 276 -27.65 -1.12 -22.28
C SER A 276 -28.24 -2.20 -23.20
N SER A 277 -27.41 -2.70 -24.12
CA SER A 277 -27.77 -3.83 -24.97
C SER A 277 -27.96 -5.07 -24.08
N LYS A 278 -28.85 -5.97 -24.51
CA LYS A 278 -29.05 -7.28 -23.86
C LYS A 278 -27.71 -8.04 -23.71
N GLN A 279 -26.77 -7.80 -24.64
CA GLN A 279 -25.43 -8.36 -24.63
C GLN A 279 -24.56 -7.79 -23.51
N ARG A 280 -24.57 -6.46 -23.28
CA ARG A 280 -23.85 -5.85 -22.14
C ARG A 280 -24.32 -6.41 -20.81
N LYS A 281 -25.65 -6.51 -20.59
CA LYS A 281 -26.18 -7.10 -19.34
C LYS A 281 -25.75 -8.56 -19.16
N LYS A 282 -25.64 -9.32 -20.25
CA LYS A 282 -25.14 -10.70 -20.21
C LYS A 282 -23.66 -10.73 -19.82
N ALA A 283 -22.84 -9.86 -20.41
CA ALA A 283 -21.42 -9.74 -20.10
C ALA A 283 -21.19 -9.27 -18.64
N GLU A 284 -21.95 -8.28 -18.16
CA GLU A 284 -21.94 -7.86 -16.75
C GLU A 284 -22.25 -9.03 -15.82
N GLN A 285 -23.30 -9.81 -16.12
CA GLN A 285 -23.68 -10.95 -15.28
C GLN A 285 -22.61 -12.06 -15.27
N GLU A 286 -21.99 -12.33 -16.42
CA GLU A 286 -20.91 -13.31 -16.52
C GLU A 286 -19.67 -12.84 -15.74
N LEU A 287 -19.25 -11.58 -15.88
CA LEU A 287 -18.17 -11.01 -15.08
C LEU A 287 -18.50 -11.01 -13.58
N ILE A 288 -19.74 -10.69 -13.18
CA ILE A 288 -20.19 -10.79 -11.79
C ILE A 288 -20.03 -12.23 -11.28
N ASN A 289 -20.47 -13.23 -12.05
CA ASN A 289 -20.41 -14.63 -11.62
C ASN A 289 -18.96 -15.09 -11.43
N VAL A 290 -18.09 -14.86 -12.40
CA VAL A 290 -16.67 -15.25 -12.31
C VAL A 290 -15.96 -14.48 -11.18
N SER A 291 -16.24 -13.18 -11.03
CA SER A 291 -15.66 -12.39 -9.92
C SER A 291 -16.13 -12.88 -8.56
N LYS A 292 -17.40 -13.31 -8.45
CA LYS A 292 -17.96 -13.90 -7.22
C LYS A 292 -17.33 -15.25 -6.87
N GLU A 293 -16.98 -16.06 -7.86
CA GLU A 293 -16.19 -17.27 -7.65
C GLU A 293 -14.76 -16.93 -7.20
N GLY A 294 -14.18 -15.87 -7.77
CA GLY A 294 -12.88 -15.31 -7.39
C GLY A 294 -12.82 -14.75 -5.96
N ILE A 295 -13.96 -14.38 -5.35
CA ILE A 295 -14.03 -13.94 -3.96
C ILE A 295 -13.34 -14.95 -3.05
N GLU A 296 -13.63 -16.25 -3.19
CA GLU A 296 -13.06 -17.27 -2.31
C GLU A 296 -11.53 -17.31 -2.40
N SER A 297 -10.98 -17.06 -3.59
CA SER A 297 -9.53 -16.93 -3.77
C SER A 297 -8.98 -15.76 -2.95
N VAL A 298 -9.63 -14.60 -3.04
CA VAL A 298 -9.27 -13.38 -2.29
C VAL A 298 -9.45 -13.59 -0.78
N LEU A 299 -10.57 -14.14 -0.32
CA LEU A 299 -10.82 -14.36 1.12
C LEU A 299 -9.89 -15.42 1.72
N ASN A 300 -9.51 -16.45 0.94
CA ASN A 300 -8.53 -17.43 1.37
C ASN A 300 -7.13 -16.85 1.59
N THR A 301 -6.82 -15.66 1.05
CA THR A 301 -5.57 -14.95 1.38
C THR A 301 -5.59 -14.38 2.79
N ILE A 302 -6.78 -14.06 3.30
CA ILE A 302 -7.02 -13.37 4.56
C ILE A 302 -7.36 -14.39 5.65
N LYS A 303 -6.68 -15.55 5.66
CA LYS A 303 -6.94 -16.77 6.48
C LYS A 303 -7.28 -16.55 7.98
N TYR A 304 -7.08 -15.35 8.52
CA TYR A 304 -7.31 -15.00 9.93
C TYR A 304 -8.72 -14.54 10.28
N LEU A 305 -9.68 -14.58 9.36
CA LEU A 305 -10.93 -13.86 9.57
C LEU A 305 -12.16 -14.77 9.45
N ASP A 306 -12.59 -15.31 10.59
CA ASP A 306 -14.03 -15.45 10.84
C ASP A 306 -14.75 -14.09 10.64
N LEU A 307 -14.01 -13.00 10.78
CA LEU A 307 -14.38 -11.61 10.50
C LEU A 307 -14.73 -11.31 9.02
N VAL A 308 -14.22 -12.06 8.03
CA VAL A 308 -14.52 -11.82 6.59
C VAL A 308 -15.66 -12.70 6.08
N LYS A 309 -15.95 -13.80 6.78
CA LYS A 309 -17.16 -14.60 6.52
C LYS A 309 -18.44 -13.79 6.77
N VAL A 310 -18.39 -12.81 7.69
CA VAL A 310 -19.53 -11.95 8.06
C VAL A 310 -19.89 -10.95 6.94
N ASP A 311 -18.94 -10.57 6.07
CA ASP A 311 -19.17 -9.52 5.05
C ASP A 311 -19.12 -10.03 3.59
N ARG A 312 -19.26 -11.34 3.36
CA ARG A 312 -19.40 -11.89 2.00
C ARG A 312 -20.51 -11.18 1.21
N GLY A 313 -21.62 -10.87 1.88
CA GLY A 313 -22.73 -10.12 1.28
C GLY A 313 -22.29 -8.73 0.80
N LYS A 314 -21.65 -7.95 1.67
CA LYS A 314 -21.13 -6.61 1.32
C LYS A 314 -20.12 -6.65 0.19
N LEU A 315 -19.22 -7.64 0.18
CA LEU A 315 -18.25 -7.81 -0.89
C LEU A 315 -18.93 -8.15 -2.23
N GLN A 316 -19.94 -9.01 -2.20
CA GLN A 316 -20.73 -9.32 -3.39
C GLN A 316 -21.50 -8.10 -3.91
N GLU A 317 -22.07 -7.29 -3.01
CA GLU A 317 -22.73 -6.03 -3.35
C GLU A 317 -21.75 -5.03 -3.97
N GLY A 318 -20.57 -4.85 -3.36
CA GLY A 318 -19.51 -3.99 -3.88
C GLY A 318 -19.04 -4.41 -5.28
N ILE A 319 -18.87 -5.72 -5.52
CA ILE A 319 -18.55 -6.23 -6.87
C ILE A 319 -19.65 -5.90 -7.88
N ILE A 320 -20.91 -6.12 -7.52
CA ILE A 320 -22.05 -5.83 -8.39
C ILE A 320 -22.10 -4.34 -8.72
N GLU A 321 -21.95 -3.47 -7.71
CA GLU A 321 -21.98 -2.02 -7.89
C GLU A 321 -20.84 -1.55 -8.79
N GLN A 322 -19.61 -1.99 -8.53
CA GLN A 322 -18.44 -1.61 -9.33
C GLN A 322 -18.55 -2.10 -10.78
N ILE A 323 -19.00 -3.33 -11.03
CA ILE A 323 -19.17 -3.84 -12.41
C ILE A 323 -20.27 -3.07 -13.15
N LYS A 324 -21.40 -2.76 -12.49
CA LYS A 324 -22.47 -1.95 -13.10
C LYS A 324 -21.98 -0.55 -13.46
N ASN A 325 -21.09 0.00 -12.65
CA ASN A 325 -20.50 1.32 -12.87
C ASN A 325 -19.25 1.29 -13.76
N LEU A 326 -18.75 0.10 -14.12
CA LEU A 326 -17.55 -0.06 -14.93
C LEU A 326 -17.79 0.55 -16.32
N LYS A 327 -16.90 1.48 -16.68
CA LYS A 327 -16.88 2.15 -17.98
C LYS A 327 -15.47 2.03 -18.53
N LEU A 328 -15.31 1.18 -19.53
CA LEU A 328 -14.10 1.15 -20.33
C LEU A 328 -14.24 2.15 -21.48
N SER A 329 -13.13 2.68 -21.96
CA SER A 329 -13.08 3.46 -23.19
C SER A 329 -12.08 2.83 -24.16
N GLU A 330 -12.00 3.33 -25.39
CA GLU A 330 -10.96 2.93 -26.34
C GLU A 330 -9.58 3.54 -26.01
N SER A 331 -9.47 4.24 -24.86
CA SER A 331 -8.22 4.86 -24.44
C SER A 331 -7.09 3.84 -24.33
N GLU A 332 -5.88 4.31 -24.60
CA GLU A 332 -4.66 3.52 -24.46
C GLU A 332 -4.49 3.04 -23.01
N ALA A 333 -4.89 3.86 -22.03
CA ALA A 333 -4.88 3.51 -20.61
C ALA A 333 -5.73 2.28 -20.27
N ASP A 334 -6.92 2.15 -20.88
CA ASP A 334 -7.83 1.01 -20.64
C ASP A 334 -7.34 -0.27 -21.35
N LYS A 335 -6.69 -0.13 -22.52
CA LYS A 335 -6.04 -1.26 -23.21
C LYS A 335 -4.81 -1.76 -22.44
N GLU A 336 -3.99 -0.86 -21.94
CA GLU A 336 -2.87 -1.18 -21.05
C GLU A 336 -3.35 -1.83 -19.76
N TYR A 337 -4.49 -1.39 -19.21
CA TYR A 337 -5.10 -2.01 -18.03
C TYR A 337 -5.43 -3.49 -18.26
N LEU A 338 -6.18 -3.83 -19.32
CA LEU A 338 -6.50 -5.21 -19.65
C LEU A 338 -5.25 -6.06 -19.91
N THR A 339 -4.25 -5.47 -20.57
CA THR A 339 -2.95 -6.13 -20.80
C THR A 339 -2.21 -6.38 -19.48
N SER A 340 -2.21 -5.42 -18.57
CA SER A 340 -1.56 -5.56 -17.26
C SER A 340 -2.17 -6.67 -16.42
N ILE A 341 -3.50 -6.86 -16.46
CA ILE A 341 -4.18 -7.95 -15.75
C ILE A 341 -3.70 -9.32 -16.26
N THR A 342 -3.53 -9.49 -17.57
CA THR A 342 -3.06 -10.77 -18.14
C THR A 342 -1.64 -11.17 -17.72
N SER A 343 -0.85 -10.22 -17.21
CA SER A 343 0.51 -10.46 -16.72
C SER A 343 0.62 -10.70 -15.21
N GLN A 344 -0.47 -10.60 -14.43
CA GLN A 344 -0.41 -10.48 -12.97
C GLN A 344 -0.70 -11.77 -12.19
N ASP A 345 -1.40 -12.75 -12.78
CA ASP A 345 -1.96 -13.90 -12.04
C ASP A 345 -1.30 -15.26 -12.34
N LEU A 346 -0.07 -15.26 -12.88
CA LEU A 346 0.71 -16.49 -13.02
C LEU A 346 1.42 -16.80 -11.69
N ILE A 347 0.73 -17.53 -10.82
CA ILE A 347 1.25 -17.97 -9.52
C ILE A 347 2.58 -18.74 -9.72
N GLY A 348 3.64 -18.28 -9.05
CA GLY A 348 4.96 -18.90 -9.13
C GLY A 348 5.78 -18.56 -10.38
N GLU A 349 5.25 -17.76 -11.30
CA GLU A 349 6.03 -17.25 -12.43
C GLU A 349 6.86 -16.02 -12.04
N ILE A 350 8.02 -15.93 -12.67
CA ILE A 350 8.95 -14.81 -12.53
C ILE A 350 8.61 -13.80 -13.61
N ASP A 351 8.12 -12.65 -13.20
CA ASP A 351 7.84 -11.52 -14.09
C ASP A 351 9.03 -10.58 -14.12
N PHE A 352 9.48 -10.20 -15.31
CA PHE A 352 10.40 -9.09 -15.48
C PHE A 352 9.69 -7.76 -15.17
N VAL A 353 10.29 -6.94 -14.31
CA VAL A 353 9.78 -5.60 -13.97
C VAL A 353 10.46 -4.55 -14.83
N ARG A 354 11.77 -4.35 -14.61
CA ARG A 354 12.58 -3.38 -15.37
C ARG A 354 14.07 -3.66 -15.23
N ARG A 355 14.87 -2.95 -16.02
CA ARG A 355 16.33 -2.99 -15.97
C ARG A 355 16.89 -1.76 -15.25
N ILE A 356 17.88 -1.97 -14.38
CA ILE A 356 18.62 -0.93 -13.67
C ILE A 356 20.11 -1.17 -13.90
N GLY A 357 20.70 -0.38 -14.80
CA GLY A 357 22.09 -0.57 -15.23
C GLY A 357 22.31 -1.96 -15.85
N THR A 358 23.18 -2.76 -15.23
CA THR A 358 23.48 -4.13 -15.66
C THR A 358 22.56 -5.18 -15.04
N GLN A 359 21.72 -4.81 -14.06
CA GLN A 359 20.83 -5.73 -13.37
C GLN A 359 19.37 -5.54 -13.81
N SER A 360 18.55 -6.52 -13.51
CA SER A 360 17.11 -6.52 -13.75
C SER A 360 16.37 -6.87 -12.47
N ILE A 361 15.27 -6.14 -12.23
CA ILE A 361 14.34 -6.43 -11.15
C ILE A 361 13.30 -7.41 -11.68
N TYR A 362 13.04 -8.44 -10.90
CA TYR A 362 12.00 -9.41 -11.15
C TYR A 362 11.03 -9.47 -9.98
N LYS A 363 9.78 -9.80 -10.27
CA LYS A 363 8.67 -9.95 -9.33
C LYS A 363 8.17 -11.40 -9.38
N ILE A 364 7.82 -11.96 -8.23
CA ILE A 364 7.25 -13.29 -8.08
C ILE A 364 5.95 -13.17 -7.31
N ASN A 365 4.88 -13.75 -7.84
CA ASN A 365 3.62 -13.85 -7.13
C ASN A 365 3.66 -14.98 -6.10
N ILE A 366 3.42 -14.63 -4.83
CA ILE A 366 3.35 -15.60 -3.73
C ILE A 366 1.98 -16.30 -3.78
N PRO A 367 1.94 -17.64 -3.89
CA PRO A 367 0.70 -18.41 -3.83
C PRO A 367 -0.14 -18.06 -2.60
N TYR A 368 -1.46 -17.96 -2.80
CA TYR A 368 -2.39 -17.52 -1.76
C TYR A 368 -2.35 -18.36 -0.48
N ASN A 369 -2.20 -19.69 -0.61
CA ASN A 369 -2.06 -20.58 0.53
C ASN A 369 -0.82 -20.26 1.38
N LYS A 370 0.29 -19.83 0.76
CA LYS A 370 1.54 -19.47 1.41
C LYS A 370 1.49 -18.10 2.07
N ARG A 371 0.77 -17.12 1.50
CA ARG A 371 0.58 -15.79 2.12
C ARG A 371 0.00 -15.89 3.54
N GLY A 372 -1.03 -16.72 3.72
CA GLY A 372 -1.63 -16.94 5.03
C GLY A 372 -0.68 -17.59 6.05
N ASP A 373 0.27 -18.40 5.60
CA ASP A 373 1.29 -19.02 6.47
C ASP A 373 2.37 -18.00 6.88
N ILE A 374 2.73 -17.06 5.98
CA ILE A 374 3.62 -15.94 6.29
C ILE A 374 2.99 -15.08 7.40
N VAL A 375 1.74 -14.67 7.21
CA VAL A 375 1.00 -13.88 8.22
C VAL A 375 0.90 -14.63 9.55
N LYS A 376 0.77 -15.97 9.53
CA LYS A 376 0.69 -16.82 10.74
C LYS A 376 1.91 -16.71 11.65
N ASN A 377 3.07 -16.79 11.01
CA ASN A 377 4.34 -16.99 11.68
C ASN A 377 5.10 -15.67 11.86
N TRP A 378 4.62 -14.61 11.21
CA TRP A 378 5.19 -13.29 11.30
C TRP A 378 5.04 -12.70 12.70
N LYS A 379 6.09 -11.99 13.12
CA LYS A 379 6.12 -11.17 14.32
C LYS A 379 6.73 -9.83 13.96
N PRO A 380 6.27 -8.72 14.55
CA PRO A 380 6.88 -7.43 14.30
C PRO A 380 8.33 -7.45 14.82
N ASN A 381 9.27 -7.12 13.95
CA ASN A 381 10.69 -7.04 14.31
C ASN A 381 11.40 -5.97 13.48
N PHE A 382 11.51 -4.77 14.06
CA PHE A 382 12.19 -3.65 13.42
C PHE A 382 13.63 -3.95 13.00
N PHE A 383 14.34 -4.79 13.75
CA PHE A 383 15.74 -5.11 13.45
C PHE A 383 15.92 -5.94 12.17
N GLU A 384 14.84 -6.56 11.66
CA GLU A 384 14.85 -7.31 10.42
C GLU A 384 14.51 -6.44 9.19
N ILE A 385 14.29 -5.14 9.36
CA ILE A 385 13.96 -4.21 8.25
C ILE A 385 14.96 -4.26 7.10
N ASN A 386 16.22 -4.61 7.38
CA ASN A 386 17.28 -4.65 6.39
C ASN A 386 17.70 -6.08 6.00
N LEU A 387 16.99 -7.10 6.47
CA LEU A 387 17.29 -8.49 6.14
C LEU A 387 16.42 -8.97 4.98
N PRO A 388 17.00 -9.67 4.01
CA PRO A 388 16.21 -10.27 2.95
C PRO A 388 15.27 -11.32 3.56
N TYR A 389 14.10 -11.48 2.94
CA TYR A 389 13.15 -12.54 3.34
C TYR A 389 13.80 -13.92 3.20
N LYS A 390 14.58 -14.10 2.13
CA LYS A 390 15.39 -15.29 1.93
C LYS A 390 16.61 -14.97 1.07
N HIS A 391 17.76 -15.50 1.47
CA HIS A 391 18.93 -15.55 0.62
C HIS A 391 18.89 -16.82 -0.26
N LEU A 392 18.98 -16.63 -1.57
CA LEU A 392 19.23 -17.69 -2.54
C LEU A 392 20.66 -17.52 -3.08
N ASP A 393 21.23 -18.59 -3.65
CA ASP A 393 22.68 -18.67 -3.88
C ASP A 393 23.25 -17.51 -4.71
N GLU A 394 22.46 -16.94 -5.62
CA GLU A 394 22.86 -15.83 -6.50
C GLU A 394 22.05 -14.52 -6.26
N CYS A 395 21.09 -14.50 -5.33
CA CYS A 395 20.26 -13.30 -5.09
C CYS A 395 19.53 -13.26 -3.75
N ASP A 396 19.27 -12.05 -3.27
CA ASP A 396 18.38 -11.79 -2.15
C ASP A 396 16.92 -11.64 -2.61
N LEU A 397 16.01 -12.37 -1.96
CA LEU A 397 14.58 -12.18 -2.11
C LEU A 397 14.07 -11.15 -1.10
N TRP A 398 13.48 -10.08 -1.60
CA TRP A 398 12.87 -9.00 -0.83
C TRP A 398 11.36 -9.12 -0.87
N ARG A 399 10.72 -8.93 0.27
CA ARG A 399 9.26 -8.98 0.37
C ARG A 399 8.73 -7.56 0.33
N CYS A 400 7.91 -7.24 -0.67
CA CYS A 400 7.34 -5.90 -0.85
C CYS A 400 5.89 -6.02 -1.37
N GLY A 401 4.93 -5.32 -0.75
CA GLY A 401 3.55 -5.21 -1.25
C GLY A 401 2.82 -6.54 -1.50
N GLY A 402 3.15 -7.62 -0.76
CA GLY A 402 2.55 -8.95 -0.96
C GLY A 402 3.20 -9.82 -2.05
N PHE A 403 4.30 -9.35 -2.66
CA PHE A 403 5.11 -10.09 -3.64
C PHE A 403 6.52 -10.34 -3.10
N LEU A 404 7.26 -11.20 -3.80
CA LEU A 404 8.72 -11.28 -3.67
C LEU A 404 9.38 -10.61 -4.87
N PHE A 405 10.44 -9.86 -4.61
CA PHE A 405 11.25 -9.20 -5.61
C PHE A 405 12.70 -9.62 -5.46
N PHE A 406 13.43 -9.64 -6.57
CA PHE A 406 14.87 -9.87 -6.54
C PHE A 406 15.56 -9.14 -7.69
N LEU A 407 16.86 -8.90 -7.52
CA LEU A 407 17.73 -8.35 -8.54
C LEU A 407 18.70 -9.42 -9.01
N CYS A 408 18.87 -9.58 -10.33
CA CYS A 408 19.93 -10.41 -10.90
C CYS A 408 20.49 -9.79 -12.19
N ASP A 409 21.56 -10.35 -12.74
CA ASP A 409 22.26 -9.84 -13.93
C ASP A 409 21.51 -10.11 -15.26
N GLY A 410 20.29 -10.63 -15.20
CA GLY A 410 19.40 -10.84 -16.35
C GLY A 410 19.80 -12.00 -17.27
N LYS A 411 20.79 -12.83 -16.91
CA LYS A 411 21.15 -14.01 -17.71
C LYS A 411 20.08 -15.10 -17.58
N LYS A 412 19.64 -15.64 -18.73
CA LYS A 412 18.57 -16.66 -18.80
C LYS A 412 18.86 -17.90 -17.94
N GLU A 413 20.11 -18.36 -17.88
CA GLU A 413 20.50 -19.49 -17.03
C GLU A 413 20.35 -19.18 -15.53
N THR A 414 20.75 -17.99 -15.10
CA THR A 414 20.59 -17.52 -13.71
C THR A 414 19.11 -17.42 -13.34
N ILE A 415 18.27 -16.87 -14.21
CA ILE A 415 16.81 -16.79 -13.98
C ILE A 415 16.21 -18.21 -13.87
N GLY A 416 16.61 -19.14 -14.74
CA GLY A 416 16.15 -20.53 -14.69
C GLY A 416 16.51 -21.23 -13.37
N LYS A 417 17.76 -21.06 -12.90
CA LYS A 417 18.20 -21.58 -11.59
C LYS A 417 17.43 -20.96 -10.43
N ILE A 418 17.29 -19.63 -10.42
CA ILE A 418 16.55 -18.91 -9.38
C ILE A 418 15.08 -19.37 -9.34
N SER A 419 14.44 -19.53 -10.50
CA SER A 419 13.08 -20.06 -10.62
C SER A 419 12.93 -21.42 -9.95
N GLN A 420 13.83 -22.35 -10.26
CA GLN A 420 13.82 -23.68 -9.66
C GLN A 420 14.02 -23.60 -8.13
N GLN A 421 14.96 -22.79 -7.65
CA GLN A 421 15.20 -22.61 -6.22
C GLN A 421 14.01 -21.99 -5.49
N ILE A 422 13.28 -21.07 -6.12
CA ILE A 422 12.06 -20.50 -5.54
C ILE A 422 10.99 -21.59 -5.38
N LEU A 423 10.77 -22.39 -6.42
CA LEU A 423 9.78 -23.48 -6.38
C LEU A 423 10.14 -24.56 -5.34
N GLU A 424 11.42 -24.85 -5.13
CA GLU A 424 11.87 -25.93 -4.22
C GLU A 424 12.06 -25.46 -2.78
N ARG A 425 12.51 -24.21 -2.60
CA ARG A 425 12.95 -23.71 -1.28
C ARG A 425 11.98 -22.69 -0.71
N VAL A 426 11.13 -22.02 -1.50
CA VAL A 426 10.25 -20.94 -1.03
C VAL A 426 8.79 -21.39 -0.98
N PHE A 427 8.32 -22.05 -2.03
CA PHE A 427 6.98 -22.66 -2.09
C PHE A 427 7.07 -24.15 -1.76
#